data_AF-A0A4R3M439-F1
#
_entry.id   AF-A0A4R3M439-F1
#
_cell.length_a   1.000
_cell.length_b   1.000
_cell.length_c   1.000
_cell.angle_alpha   90.00
_cell.angle_beta   90.00
_cell.angle_gamma   90.00
#
_symmetry.space_group_name_H-M   'P 1'
#
loop_
_entity.id
_entity.type
_entity.pdbx_description
1 polymer ?
#
loop_
_entity_poly.entity_id
_entity_poly.type
_entity_poly.pdbx_seq_one_letter_code
_entity_poly.pdbx_strand_id
1 'polypeptide(L)'
;MLGDSGRAPFGTVGIYLRDDRARGPANAFMLSTEFAHAHPVPDHSLHLTLPEPLCSEAIAAGWTEPHPLAGYPTVSALIVLLYAPRDAEELTVACDLVTASWAYASGHKAVQQKQEW
;
A
#
# COMPACT_ATOMS: atom_id res chain seq x y z
N MET A 1 6.67 6.09 -10.20
CA MET A 1 6.44 7.50 -10.60
C MET A 1 5.41 8.08 -9.65
N LEU A 2 5.47 9.38 -9.38
CA LEU A 2 4.45 10.08 -8.61
C LEU A 2 3.51 10.81 -9.59
N GLY A 3 2.25 10.94 -9.21
CA GLY A 3 1.24 11.68 -9.98
C GLY A 3 -0.03 11.87 -9.15
N ASP A 4 -1.05 12.50 -9.72
CA ASP A 4 -2.38 12.57 -9.09
C ASP A 4 -2.98 11.17 -9.01
N SER A 5 -3.55 10.80 -7.86
CA SER A 5 -4.27 9.53 -7.74
C SER A 5 -5.47 9.49 -8.69
N GLY A 6 -5.64 8.37 -9.38
CA GLY A 6 -6.80 8.14 -10.25
C GLY A 6 -8.01 7.58 -9.50
N ARG A 7 -7.84 7.21 -8.22
CA ARG A 7 -8.85 6.54 -7.40
C ARG A 7 -9.33 7.39 -6.22
N ALA A 8 -8.51 8.31 -5.75
CA ALA A 8 -8.73 9.08 -4.53
C ALA A 8 -9.17 10.54 -4.83
N PRO A 9 -9.60 11.31 -3.81
CA PRO A 9 -9.92 12.72 -3.95
C PRO A 9 -8.78 13.56 -4.54
N PHE A 10 -9.13 14.74 -5.06
CA PHE A 10 -8.16 15.69 -5.60
C PHE A 10 -7.10 16.07 -4.56
N GLY A 11 -5.83 16.15 -5.00
CA GLY A 11 -4.69 16.44 -4.13
C GLY A 11 -4.05 15.21 -3.50
N THR A 12 -4.63 14.01 -3.65
CA THR A 12 -3.99 12.75 -3.28
C THR A 12 -2.86 12.41 -4.26
N VAL A 13 -1.69 12.07 -3.71
CA VAL A 13 -0.50 11.73 -4.49
C VAL A 13 -0.43 10.22 -4.69
N GLY A 14 -0.71 9.78 -5.91
CA GLY A 14 -0.57 8.39 -6.34
C GLY A 14 0.87 7.98 -6.61
N ILE A 15 1.19 6.74 -6.27
CA ILE A 15 2.47 6.09 -6.50
C ILE A 15 2.27 4.95 -7.50
N TYR A 16 2.93 5.08 -8.64
CA TYR A 16 2.73 4.25 -9.81
C TYR A 16 3.96 3.42 -10.14
N LEU A 17 3.73 2.17 -10.56
CA LEU A 17 4.71 1.45 -11.36
C LEU A 17 4.69 1.95 -12.80
N ARG A 18 5.85 1.88 -13.46
CA ARG A 18 5.87 2.00 -14.93
C ARG A 18 5.13 0.82 -15.53
N ASP A 19 4.48 1.01 -16.68
CA ASP A 19 3.71 -0.04 -17.34
C ASP A 19 4.55 -1.29 -17.67
N ASP A 20 5.85 -1.12 -17.95
CA ASP A 20 6.77 -2.22 -18.19
C ASP A 20 7.17 -3.00 -16.92
N ARG A 21 6.80 -2.49 -15.74
CA ARG A 21 7.16 -3.01 -14.41
C ARG A 21 5.98 -3.42 -13.55
N ALA A 22 4.76 -3.00 -13.89
CA ALA A 22 3.53 -3.50 -13.28
C ALA A 22 3.28 -4.95 -13.73
N ARG A 23 3.78 -5.91 -12.96
CA ARG A 23 3.71 -7.36 -13.27
C ARG A 23 3.07 -8.18 -12.15
N GLY A 24 2.65 -7.53 -11.08
CA GLY A 24 1.90 -8.12 -9.99
C GLY A 24 0.46 -8.47 -10.38
N PRO A 25 -0.28 -9.13 -9.49
CA PRO A 25 -1.68 -9.46 -9.71
C PRO A 25 -2.56 -8.19 -9.70
N ALA A 26 -3.75 -8.29 -10.29
CA ALA A 26 -4.67 -7.14 -10.42
C ALA A 26 -5.06 -6.51 -9.07
N ASN A 27 -5.16 -7.31 -8.00
CA ASN A 27 -5.50 -6.84 -6.66
C ASN A 27 -4.32 -6.15 -5.92
N ALA A 28 -3.15 -6.05 -6.55
CA ALA A 28 -2.03 -5.22 -6.08
C ALA A 28 -2.14 -3.75 -6.54
N PHE A 29 -3.21 -3.41 -7.26
CA PHE A 29 -3.40 -2.08 -7.82
C PHE A 29 -4.78 -1.52 -7.46
N MET A 30 -4.83 -0.20 -7.30
CA MET A 30 -6.05 0.55 -7.01
C MET A 30 -6.76 0.99 -8.29
N LEU A 31 -5.99 1.55 -9.21
CA LEU A 31 -6.41 1.88 -10.57
C LEU A 31 -5.18 1.95 -11.48
N SER A 32 -5.26 1.37 -12.67
CA SER A 32 -4.10 1.27 -13.58
C SER A 32 -2.89 0.65 -12.85
N THR A 33 -1.75 1.32 -12.81
CA THR A 33 -0.52 0.88 -12.14
C THR A 33 -0.28 1.53 -10.78
N GLU A 34 -1.30 2.19 -10.21
CA GLU A 34 -1.27 2.77 -8.85
C GLU A 34 -1.29 1.67 -7.81
N PHE A 35 -0.24 1.54 -7.01
CA PHE A 35 -0.15 0.51 -5.95
C PHE A 35 -0.28 1.10 -4.53
N ALA A 36 -0.06 2.41 -4.41
CA ALA A 36 -0.18 3.16 -3.16
C ALA A 36 -0.55 4.61 -3.46
N HIS A 37 -1.13 5.30 -2.48
CA HIS A 37 -1.24 6.76 -2.51
C HIS A 37 -1.21 7.36 -1.12
N ALA A 38 -0.70 8.58 -1.03
CA ALA A 38 -0.70 9.36 0.20
C ALA A 38 -1.69 10.53 0.06
N HIS A 39 -2.52 10.74 1.07
CA HIS A 39 -3.32 11.94 1.24
C HIS A 39 -2.49 13.00 1.95
N PRO A 40 -1.97 14.04 1.28
CA PRO A 40 -1.13 15.03 1.96
C PRO A 40 -1.94 15.93 2.91
N VAL A 41 -3.23 16.10 2.65
CA VAL A 41 -4.20 16.80 3.50
C VAL A 41 -5.59 16.20 3.26
N PRO A 42 -6.51 16.21 4.25
CA PRO A 42 -6.32 16.69 5.64
C PRO A 42 -5.90 15.60 6.63
N ASP A 43 -5.97 14.33 6.25
CA ASP A 43 -5.84 13.18 7.16
C ASP A 43 -4.44 12.57 7.19
N HIS A 44 -3.55 12.96 6.27
CA HIS A 44 -2.16 12.47 6.21
C HIS A 44 -2.04 10.95 6.08
N SER A 45 -3.10 10.31 5.57
CA SER A 45 -3.20 8.86 5.48
C SER A 45 -2.43 8.31 4.28
N LEU A 46 -1.86 7.11 4.43
CA LEU A 46 -1.21 6.38 3.34
C LEU A 46 -1.99 5.09 3.09
N HIS A 47 -2.50 4.94 1.88
CA HIS A 47 -3.13 3.71 1.43
C HIS A 47 -2.20 2.92 0.54
N LEU A 48 -2.21 1.60 0.71
CA LEU A 48 -1.47 0.66 -0.13
C LEU A 48 -2.12 -0.72 -0.10
N THR A 49 -1.77 -1.57 -1.06
CA THR A 49 -2.17 -2.99 -1.03
C THR A 49 -1.02 -3.86 -0.54
N LEU A 50 -1.30 -4.80 0.38
CA LEU A 50 -0.32 -5.77 0.87
C LEU A 50 -0.71 -7.21 0.49
N PRO A 51 0.23 -8.07 0.07
CA PRO A 51 -0.08 -9.48 -0.15
C PRO A 51 -0.39 -10.20 1.17
N GLU A 52 -1.17 -11.27 1.12
CA GLU A 52 -1.23 -12.20 2.25
C GLU A 52 0.04 -13.06 2.35
N PRO A 53 0.47 -13.47 3.56
CA PRO A 53 -0.15 -13.21 4.87
C PRO A 53 0.19 -11.83 5.48
N LEU A 54 1.07 -11.05 4.83
CA LEU A 54 1.58 -9.79 5.37
C LEU A 54 0.48 -8.77 5.68
N CYS A 55 -0.58 -8.71 4.87
CA CYS A 55 -1.75 -7.86 5.13
C CYS A 55 -2.37 -8.19 6.49
N SER A 56 -2.70 -9.47 6.73
CA SER A 56 -3.27 -9.92 8.00
C SER A 56 -2.31 -9.70 9.18
N GLU A 57 -1.02 -9.94 8.99
CA GLU A 57 0.01 -9.74 10.02
C GLU A 57 0.17 -8.26 10.40
N ALA A 58 0.22 -7.35 9.41
CA ALA A 58 0.33 -5.91 9.65
C ALA A 58 -0.90 -5.33 10.35
N ILE A 59 -2.11 -5.85 10.05
CA ILE A 59 -3.34 -5.51 10.78
C ILE A 59 -3.26 -6.00 12.23
N ALA A 60 -2.89 -7.26 12.44
CA ALA A 60 -2.81 -7.84 13.77
C ALA A 60 -1.75 -7.16 14.67
N ALA A 61 -0.65 -6.70 14.07
CA ALA A 61 0.40 -5.94 14.74
C ALA A 61 0.04 -4.45 14.98
N GLY A 62 -1.10 -3.96 14.45
CA GLY A 62 -1.56 -2.59 14.67
C GLY A 62 -0.91 -1.54 13.76
N TRP A 63 -0.15 -1.96 12.74
CA TRP A 63 0.46 -1.03 11.77
C TRP A 63 -0.53 -0.50 10.74
N THR A 64 -1.58 -1.28 10.48
CA THR A 64 -2.54 -0.96 9.43
C THR A 64 -3.96 -1.30 9.87
N GLU A 65 -4.95 -0.72 9.19
CA GLU A 65 -6.34 -1.17 9.26
C GLU A 65 -6.91 -1.35 7.85
N PRO A 66 -7.93 -2.21 7.66
CA PRO A 66 -8.60 -2.33 6.37
C PRO A 66 -9.13 -0.98 5.91
N HIS A 67 -8.93 -0.64 4.64
CA HIS A 67 -9.59 0.52 4.05
C HIS A 67 -11.12 0.38 4.21
N PRO A 68 -11.89 1.45 4.49
CA PRO A 68 -13.34 1.35 4.75
C PRO A 68 -14.15 0.68 3.62
N LEU A 69 -13.64 0.76 2.38
CA LEU A 69 -14.22 0.13 1.19
C LEU A 69 -13.52 -1.17 0.75
N ALA A 70 -12.62 -1.73 1.55
CA ALA A 70 -11.93 -2.98 1.20
C ALA A 70 -12.95 -4.07 0.85
N GLY A 71 -12.77 -4.72 -0.31
CA GLY A 71 -13.67 -5.77 -0.81
C GLY A 71 -14.96 -5.28 -1.48
N TYR A 72 -15.23 -3.98 -1.53
CA TYR A 72 -16.30 -3.45 -2.40
C TYR A 72 -15.98 -3.75 -3.88
N PRO A 73 -16.99 -3.80 -4.78
CA PRO A 73 -16.74 -3.99 -6.19
C PRO A 73 -15.68 -3.03 -6.72
N THR A 74 -14.68 -3.54 -7.46
CA THR A 74 -13.52 -2.79 -8.00
C THR A 74 -12.53 -2.23 -6.97
N VAL A 75 -12.70 -2.52 -5.67
CA VAL A 75 -11.75 -2.18 -4.62
C VAL A 75 -11.07 -3.46 -4.14
N SER A 76 -9.74 -3.46 -4.10
CA SER A 76 -8.98 -4.62 -3.59
C SER A 76 -9.42 -4.95 -2.16
N ALA A 77 -9.57 -6.23 -1.83
CA ALA A 77 -9.77 -6.65 -0.45
C ALA A 77 -8.50 -6.48 0.41
N LEU A 78 -7.35 -6.27 -0.23
CA LEU A 78 -6.04 -6.15 0.38
C LEU A 78 -5.58 -4.71 0.60
N ILE A 79 -6.43 -3.72 0.30
CA ILE A 79 -6.12 -2.32 0.52
C ILE A 79 -6.29 -1.96 1.99
N VAL A 80 -5.26 -1.35 2.55
CA VAL A 80 -5.18 -0.94 3.95
C VAL A 80 -4.87 0.55 4.06
N LEU A 81 -5.20 1.14 5.21
CA LEU A 81 -4.61 2.37 5.71
C LEU A 81 -3.38 2.01 6.54
N LEU A 82 -2.24 2.61 6.23
CA LEU A 82 -1.01 2.55 7.02
C LEU A 82 -0.91 3.81 7.89
N TYR A 83 -0.73 3.61 9.19
CA TYR A 83 -0.56 4.72 10.13
C TYR A 83 0.74 5.48 9.87
N ALA A 84 0.68 6.80 10.01
CA ALA A 84 1.86 7.65 9.88
C ALA A 84 2.88 7.32 10.98
N PRO A 85 4.17 7.16 10.63
CA PRO A 85 5.20 6.85 11.62
C PRO A 85 5.43 8.02 12.57
N ARG A 86 5.58 7.71 13.86
CA ARG A 86 5.80 8.69 14.94
C ARG A 86 7.27 9.01 15.15
N ASP A 87 8.14 8.08 14.80
CA ASP A 87 9.60 8.17 14.94
C ASP A 87 10.35 7.42 13.82
N ALA A 88 11.68 7.37 13.92
CA ALA A 88 12.55 6.77 12.92
C ALA A 88 12.47 5.23 12.86
N GLU A 89 12.12 4.58 13.97
CA GLU A 89 11.95 3.13 14.02
C GLU A 89 10.66 2.75 13.28
N GLU A 90 9.56 3.45 13.57
CA GLU A 90 8.30 3.27 12.85
C GLU A 90 8.41 3.65 11.38
N LEU A 91 9.22 4.66 11.05
CA LEU A 91 9.45 5.03 9.66
C LEU A 91 10.12 3.88 8.89
N THR A 92 10.99 3.12 9.54
CA THR A 92 11.61 1.92 8.93
C THR A 92 10.52 0.89 8.62
N VAL A 93 9.63 0.64 9.58
CA VAL A 93 8.49 -0.27 9.39
C VAL A 93 7.59 0.15 8.22
N ALA A 94 7.21 1.43 8.20
CA ALA A 94 6.38 1.98 7.14
C ALA A 94 7.07 1.85 5.76
N CYS A 95 8.38 2.12 5.68
CA CYS A 95 9.15 1.95 4.45
C CYS A 95 9.19 0.49 3.98
N ASP A 96 9.30 -0.46 4.90
CA ASP A 96 9.31 -1.89 4.57
C ASP A 96 7.94 -2.36 4.06
N LEU A 97 6.84 -1.90 4.66
CA LEU A 97 5.49 -2.18 4.17
C LEU A 97 5.24 -1.59 2.78
N VAL A 98 5.68 -0.35 2.52
CA VAL A 98 5.62 0.27 1.19
C VAL A 98 6.47 -0.51 0.18
N THR A 99 7.66 -0.96 0.58
CA THR A 99 8.54 -1.78 -0.25
C THR A 99 7.92 -3.14 -0.58
N ALA A 100 7.25 -3.76 0.39
CA ALA A 100 6.52 -5.01 0.19
C ALA A 100 5.33 -4.82 -0.78
N SER A 101 4.60 -3.70 -0.66
CA SER A 101 3.54 -3.33 -1.60
C SER A 101 4.07 -3.15 -3.01
N TRP A 102 5.19 -2.43 -3.16
CA TRP A 102 5.88 -2.28 -4.44
C TRP A 102 6.34 -3.62 -5.02
N ALA A 103 6.90 -4.51 -4.20
CA ALA A 103 7.34 -5.84 -4.63
C ALA A 103 6.16 -6.67 -5.14
N TYR A 104 5.04 -6.63 -4.41
CA TYR A 104 3.81 -7.31 -4.79
C TYR A 104 3.27 -6.80 -6.14
N ALA A 105 3.14 -5.47 -6.28
CA ALA A 105 2.69 -4.83 -7.51
C ALA A 105 3.66 -5.03 -8.69
N SER A 106 4.96 -5.18 -8.43
CA SER A 106 5.96 -5.40 -9.47
C SER A 106 6.16 -6.88 -9.83
N GLY A 107 5.46 -7.80 -9.15
CA GLY A 107 5.60 -9.23 -9.37
C GLY A 107 6.92 -9.82 -8.86
N HIS A 108 7.69 -9.05 -8.08
CA HIS A 108 8.83 -9.61 -7.35
C HIS A 108 8.32 -10.48 -6.20
N LYS A 109 8.97 -11.62 -5.96
CA LYS A 109 8.71 -12.37 -4.74
C LYS A 109 9.05 -11.48 -3.56
N ALA A 110 8.09 -11.26 -2.66
CA ALA A 110 8.36 -10.62 -1.38
C ALA A 110 9.53 -11.38 -0.73
N VAL A 111 10.56 -10.64 -0.31
CA VAL A 111 11.61 -11.23 0.51
C VAL A 111 10.92 -11.67 1.80
N GLN A 112 10.85 -12.98 2.04
CA GLN A 112 10.42 -13.49 3.33
C GLN A 112 11.51 -13.16 4.36
N GLN A 113 11.47 -11.96 4.91
CA GLN A 113 12.05 -11.72 6.23
C GLN A 113 10.91 -11.89 7.23
N LYS A 114 11.10 -12.81 8.18
CA LYS A 114 10.35 -12.74 9.43
C LYS A 114 10.67 -11.38 10.03
N GLN A 115 9.70 -10.48 10.01
CA GLN A 115 9.83 -9.20 10.66
C GLN A 115 9.42 -9.43 12.12
N GLU A 116 10.39 -9.29 13.02
CA GLU A 116 10.15 -9.22 14.45
C GLU A 116 9.74 -7.77 14.72
N TRP A 117 8.45 -7.48 14.53
CA TRP A 117 7.82 -6.21 14.93
C TRP A 117 7.46 -6.23 16.41
#